data_AF-A0AAW4MRL7-F1
#
_entry.id   AF-A0AAW4MRL7-F1
#
_cell.length_a   1.000
_cell.length_b   1.000
_cell.length_c   1.000
_cell.angle_alpha   90.00
_cell.angle_beta   90.00
_cell.angle_gamma   90.00
#
_symmetry.space_group_name_H-M   'P 1'
#
loop_
_entity.id
_entity.type
_entity.pdbx_description
1 polymer ?
#
loop_
_entity_poly.entity_id
_entity_poly.type
_entity_poly.pdbx_seq_one_letter_code
_entity_poly.pdbx_strand_id
1 'polypeptide(L)'
;MGALSVFFLMGILSTLFLIFVSLFIGILCTYVVGYLFEGFLVSSLLDTKTYRGWIPFYNKYLLGNITGDHVLGIISSICALPVLIIGYVLFVMDELNYLLFVVFLVILIIGFIVDHIIAYHFLYKRCKYASWLIVLSVITCGFLRPIILFVTKDYNHVSKS
;
A
#
# COMPACT_ATOMS: atom_id res chain seq x y z
N MET A 1 41.97 1.54 -20.90
CA MET A 1 41.15 2.35 -19.96
C MET A 1 39.65 2.09 -20.03
N GLY A 2 39.10 1.40 -21.05
CA GLY A 2 37.65 1.12 -21.13
C GLY A 2 37.13 -0.03 -20.25
N ALA A 3 37.97 -0.97 -19.81
CA ALA A 3 37.50 -2.10 -18.99
C ALA A 3 36.97 -1.64 -17.61
N LEU A 4 37.64 -0.69 -16.96
CA LEU A 4 37.22 -0.13 -15.67
C LEU A 4 35.88 0.62 -15.77
N SER A 5 35.64 1.37 -16.85
CA SER A 5 34.36 2.06 -17.07
C SER A 5 33.20 1.09 -17.31
N VAL A 6 33.45 -0.04 -17.98
CA VAL A 6 32.42 -1.09 -18.19
C VAL A 6 32.08 -1.79 -16.88
N PHE A 7 33.07 -2.14 -16.04
CA PHE A 7 32.81 -2.70 -14.72
C PHE A 7 32.03 -1.74 -13.82
N PHE A 8 32.34 -0.45 -13.89
CA PHE A 8 31.61 0.57 -13.12
C PHE A 8 30.14 0.69 -13.57
N LEU A 9 29.89 0.68 -14.88
CA LEU A 9 28.54 0.73 -15.45
C LEU A 9 27.73 -0.52 -15.09
N MET A 10 28.33 -1.70 -15.20
CA MET A 10 27.71 -2.98 -14.84
C MET A 10 27.37 -3.03 -13.34
N GLY A 11 28.25 -2.48 -12.49
CA GLY A 11 28.01 -2.35 -11.05
C GLY A 11 26.81 -1.45 -10.74
N ILE A 12 26.73 -0.26 -11.37
CA ILE A 12 25.58 0.65 -11.19
C ILE A 12 24.28 -0.03 -11.63
N LEU A 13 24.26 -0.67 -12.79
CA LEU A 13 23.07 -1.35 -13.31
C LEU A 13 22.61 -2.48 -12.38
N SER A 14 23.55 -3.29 -11.87
CA SER A 14 23.27 -4.35 -10.92
C SER A 14 22.71 -3.82 -9.59
N THR A 15 23.25 -2.73 -9.05
CA THR A 15 22.72 -2.12 -7.82
C THR A 15 21.32 -1.57 -7.99
N LEU A 16 21.00 -0.94 -9.13
CA LEU A 16 19.65 -0.47 -9.43
C LEU A 16 18.63 -1.61 -9.51
N PHE A 17 19.02 -2.72 -10.14
CA PHE A 17 18.17 -3.92 -10.21
C PHE A 17 17.91 -4.51 -8.81
N LEU A 18 18.94 -4.62 -7.96
CA LEU A 18 18.77 -5.10 -6.58
C LEU A 18 17.85 -4.19 -5.75
N ILE A 19 17.96 -2.87 -5.92
CA ILE A 19 17.05 -1.90 -5.29
C ILE A 19 15.60 -2.17 -5.73
N PHE A 20 15.36 -2.34 -7.04
CA PHE A 20 14.03 -2.68 -7.55
C PHE A 20 13.49 -3.97 -6.94
N VAL A 21 14.29 -5.05 -6.93
CA VAL A 21 13.88 -6.34 -6.33
C VAL A 21 13.52 -6.16 -4.85
N SER A 22 14.32 -5.41 -4.09
CA SER A 22 14.05 -5.15 -2.68
C SER A 22 12.75 -4.37 -2.46
N LEU A 23 12.49 -3.35 -3.29
CA LEU A 23 11.24 -2.57 -3.26
C LEU A 23 10.04 -3.46 -3.61
N PHE A 24 10.17 -4.29 -4.64
CA PHE A 24 9.09 -5.18 -5.08
C PHE A 24 8.72 -6.20 -3.99
N ILE A 25 9.71 -6.79 -3.33
CA ILE A 25 9.49 -7.68 -2.17
C ILE A 25 8.81 -6.92 -1.03
N GLY A 26 9.28 -5.71 -0.71
CA GLY A 26 8.66 -4.87 0.33
C GLY A 26 7.19 -4.57 0.05
N ILE A 27 6.84 -4.26 -1.20
CA ILE A 27 5.45 -4.04 -1.63
C ILE A 27 4.65 -5.33 -1.48
N LEU A 28 5.16 -6.48 -1.92
CA LEU A 28 4.45 -7.76 -1.73
C LEU A 28 4.17 -8.02 -0.25
N CYS A 29 5.13 -7.75 0.64
CA CYS A 29 4.92 -7.86 2.09
C CYS A 29 3.82 -6.91 2.58
N THR A 30 3.81 -5.63 2.18
CA THR A 30 2.76 -4.69 2.60
C THR A 30 1.39 -5.08 2.04
N TYR A 31 1.32 -5.66 0.83
CA TYR A 31 0.08 -6.20 0.27
C TYR A 31 -0.45 -7.39 1.04
N VAL A 32 0.40 -8.34 1.44
CA VAL A 32 -0.02 -9.51 2.24
C VAL A 32 -0.53 -9.06 3.61
N VAL A 33 0.17 -8.15 4.28
CA VAL A 33 -0.27 -7.59 5.57
C VAL A 33 -1.57 -6.80 5.41
N GLY A 34 -1.66 -5.96 4.38
CA GLY A 34 -2.88 -5.24 4.01
C GLY A 34 -4.05 -6.19 3.80
N TYR A 35 -3.85 -7.22 2.99
CA TYR A 35 -4.84 -8.24 2.72
C TYR A 35 -5.41 -8.88 3.99
N LEU A 36 -4.54 -9.33 4.90
CA LEU A 36 -4.95 -9.99 6.13
C LEU A 36 -5.69 -9.02 7.07
N PHE A 37 -5.04 -7.93 7.45
CA PHE A 37 -5.56 -7.04 8.49
C PHE A 37 -6.74 -6.18 8.01
N GLU A 38 -6.68 -5.63 6.80
CA GLU A 38 -7.83 -4.91 6.23
C GLU A 38 -8.99 -5.88 6.02
N GLY A 39 -8.71 -7.15 5.65
CA GLY A 39 -9.75 -8.16 5.38
C GLY A 39 -10.49 -8.53 6.66
N PHE A 40 -9.74 -8.75 7.74
CA PHE A 40 -10.31 -8.91 9.08
C PHE A 40 -11.07 -7.65 9.53
N LEU A 41 -10.54 -6.46 9.29
CA LEU A 41 -11.21 -5.20 9.65
C LEU A 41 -12.57 -5.07 8.95
N VAL A 42 -12.63 -5.27 7.63
CA VAL A 42 -13.87 -5.14 6.87
C VAL A 42 -14.89 -6.20 7.27
N SER A 43 -14.45 -7.44 7.51
CA SER A 43 -15.33 -8.50 8.02
C SER A 43 -15.92 -8.16 9.40
N SER A 44 -15.14 -7.52 10.26
CA SER A 44 -15.56 -7.12 11.60
C SER A 44 -16.49 -5.90 11.62
N LEU A 45 -16.40 -5.00 10.62
CA LEU A 45 -17.19 -3.76 10.59
C LEU A 45 -18.52 -3.90 9.84
N LEU A 46 -18.59 -4.73 8.80
CA LEU A 46 -19.81 -4.85 7.99
C LEU A 46 -20.80 -5.90 8.52
N ASP A 47 -20.45 -6.68 9.54
CA ASP A 47 -21.25 -7.80 10.09
C ASP A 47 -21.76 -8.77 9.00
N THR A 48 -21.15 -8.71 7.81
CA THR A 48 -21.49 -9.57 6.69
C THR A 48 -20.68 -10.84 6.85
N LYS A 49 -21.36 -11.96 7.09
CA LYS A 49 -20.81 -13.34 7.07
C LYS A 49 -20.22 -13.74 5.70
N THR A 50 -19.92 -12.78 4.84
CA THR A 50 -19.77 -12.96 3.41
C THR A 50 -18.34 -12.64 3.04
N TYR A 51 -17.68 -13.65 2.46
CA TYR A 51 -16.38 -13.73 1.81
C TYR A 51 -15.92 -12.53 0.94
N ARG A 52 -16.69 -11.44 0.86
CA ARG A 52 -16.41 -10.21 0.10
C ARG A 52 -15.20 -9.44 0.65
N GLY A 53 -14.98 -9.43 1.97
CA GLY A 53 -13.80 -8.79 2.58
C GLY A 53 -12.47 -9.51 2.27
N TRP A 54 -12.53 -10.76 1.77
CA TRP A 54 -11.37 -11.59 1.45
C TRP A 54 -10.85 -11.43 0.02
N ILE A 55 -11.40 -10.50 -0.77
CA ILE A 55 -10.87 -10.17 -2.10
C ILE A 55 -9.89 -9.00 -1.95
N PRO A 56 -8.58 -9.15 -2.25
CA PRO A 56 -7.55 -8.18 -1.91
C PRO A 56 -7.81 -6.76 -2.42
N PHE A 57 -8.30 -6.63 -3.66
CA PHE A 57 -8.57 -5.35 -4.29
C PHE A 57 -9.93 -4.76 -3.89
N TYR A 58 -10.90 -5.63 -3.59
CA TYR A 58 -12.25 -5.21 -3.19
C TYR A 58 -12.25 -4.70 -1.75
N ASN A 59 -11.35 -5.21 -0.92
CA ASN A 59 -11.18 -4.79 0.47
C ASN A 59 -10.80 -3.31 0.58
N LYS A 60 -9.81 -2.84 -0.21
CA LYS A 60 -9.45 -1.42 -0.30
C LYS A 60 -10.62 -0.53 -0.74
N TYR A 61 -11.42 -1.02 -1.70
CA TYR A 61 -12.63 -0.33 -2.14
C TYR A 61 -13.69 -0.24 -1.04
N LEU A 62 -13.94 -1.35 -0.33
CA LEU A 62 -14.87 -1.39 0.80
C LEU A 62 -14.41 -0.48 1.94
N LEU A 63 -13.10 -0.41 2.21
CA LEU A 63 -12.53 0.47 3.22
C LEU A 63 -12.81 1.95 2.89
N GLY A 64 -12.63 2.34 1.62
CA GLY A 64 -13.00 3.66 1.11
C GLY A 64 -14.50 3.97 1.27
N ASN A 65 -15.36 2.98 1.01
CA ASN A 65 -16.80 3.08 1.23
C ASN A 65 -17.15 3.28 2.71
N ILE A 66 -16.57 2.49 3.63
CA ILE A 66 -16.78 2.61 5.08
C ILE A 66 -16.35 3.99 5.59
N THR A 67 -15.29 4.56 5.01
CA THR A 67 -14.82 5.91 5.36
C THR A 67 -15.74 7.04 4.87
N GLY A 68 -16.65 6.76 3.92
CA GLY A 68 -17.57 7.72 3.32
C GLY A 68 -17.09 8.33 2.01
N ASP A 69 -15.95 7.89 1.48
CA ASP A 69 -15.33 8.39 0.26
C ASP A 69 -15.18 7.27 -0.77
N HIS A 70 -16.29 6.92 -1.42
CA HIS A 70 -16.36 5.90 -2.46
C HIS A 70 -15.34 6.11 -3.58
N VAL A 71 -15.11 7.37 -3.97
CA VAL A 71 -14.19 7.73 -5.05
C VAL A 71 -12.74 7.38 -4.69
N LEU A 72 -12.32 7.66 -3.45
CA LEU A 72 -10.97 7.35 -2.99
C LEU A 72 -10.74 5.83 -2.90
N GLY A 73 -11.74 5.06 -2.48
CA GLY A 73 -11.68 3.60 -2.48
C GLY A 73 -11.53 2.99 -3.88
N ILE A 74 -12.21 3.57 -4.88
CA ILE A 74 -12.07 3.14 -6.29
C ILE A 74 -10.67 3.47 -6.82
N ILE A 75 -10.17 4.68 -6.55
CA ILE A 75 -8.84 5.09 -7.01
C ILE A 75 -7.75 4.21 -6.39
N SER A 76 -7.84 3.89 -5.10
CA SER A 76 -6.88 3.01 -4.42
C SER A 76 -6.88 1.59 -5.01
N SER A 77 -8.04 1.01 -5.31
CA SER A 77 -8.11 -0.34 -5.89
C SER A 77 -7.62 -0.38 -7.35
N ILE A 78 -7.96 0.63 -8.15
CA ILE A 78 -7.49 0.78 -9.53
C ILE A 78 -5.98 1.06 -9.57
N CYS A 79 -5.42 1.74 -8.58
CA CYS A 79 -3.98 1.97 -8.49
C CYS A 79 -3.23 0.68 -8.09
N ALA A 80 -3.84 -0.15 -7.25
CA ALA A 80 -3.21 -1.35 -6.71
C ALA A 80 -3.00 -2.48 -7.73
N LEU A 81 -3.87 -2.60 -8.73
CA LEU A 81 -3.80 -3.65 -9.76
C LEU A 81 -2.63 -3.45 -10.75
N PRO A 82 -2.48 -2.28 -11.40
CA PRO A 82 -1.37 -2.00 -12.31
C PRO A 82 0.00 -2.08 -11.63
N VAL A 83 0.13 -1.68 -10.36
CA VAL A 83 1.41 -1.79 -9.63
C VAL A 83 1.88 -3.25 -9.57
N LEU A 84 0.98 -4.19 -9.26
CA LEU A 84 1.34 -5.61 -9.23
C LEU A 84 1.62 -6.17 -10.62
N ILE A 85 0.83 -5.80 -11.63
CA ILE A 85 1.03 -6.27 -13.01
C ILE A 85 2.36 -5.75 -13.57
N ILE A 86 2.60 -4.43 -13.49
CA ILE A 86 3.81 -3.79 -14.00
C ILE A 86 5.03 -4.27 -13.21
N GLY A 87 4.93 -4.39 -11.89
CA GLY A 87 6.01 -4.92 -11.05
C GLY A 87 6.37 -6.37 -11.40
N TYR A 88 5.36 -7.22 -11.65
CA TYR A 88 5.60 -8.60 -12.12
C TYR A 88 6.25 -8.63 -13.50
N VAL A 89 5.76 -7.83 -14.45
CA VAL A 89 6.35 -7.75 -15.80
C VAL A 89 7.81 -7.28 -15.72
N LEU A 90 8.10 -6.26 -14.93
CA LEU A 90 9.48 -5.77 -14.71
C LEU A 90 10.37 -6.77 -13.96
N PHE A 91 9.79 -7.69 -13.18
CA PHE A 91 10.54 -8.75 -12.51
C PHE A 91 10.87 -9.92 -13.44
N VAL A 92 9.96 -10.28 -14.36
CA VAL A 92 10.18 -11.36 -15.34
C VAL A 92 11.06 -10.91 -16.51
N MET A 93 10.99 -9.64 -16.88
CA MET A 93 11.91 -9.05 -17.84
C MET A 93 13.25 -8.81 -17.13
N ASP A 94 14.26 -9.64 -17.41
CA ASP A 94 15.63 -9.45 -16.87
C ASP A 94 16.24 -8.08 -17.24
N GLU A 95 15.70 -7.42 -18.27
CA GLU A 95 16.05 -6.04 -18.63
C GLU A 95 15.05 -5.02 -18.06
N LEU A 96 15.57 -4.13 -17.21
CA LEU A 96 14.79 -3.06 -16.60
C LEU A 96 14.45 -1.98 -17.64
N ASN A 97 13.23 -1.99 -18.15
CA ASN A 97 12.72 -0.92 -19.00
C ASN A 97 12.49 0.35 -18.17
N TYR A 98 13.39 1.32 -18.29
CA TYR A 98 13.38 2.57 -17.53
C TYR A 98 12.05 3.32 -17.61
N LEU A 99 11.36 3.31 -18.76
CA LEU A 99 10.09 4.02 -18.91
C LEU A 99 9.00 3.37 -18.05
N LEU A 100 8.88 2.04 -18.13
CA LEU A 100 7.92 1.28 -17.32
C LEU A 100 8.26 1.37 -15.82
N PHE A 101 9.54 1.39 -15.48
CA PHE A 101 9.99 1.58 -14.10
C PHE A 101 9.61 2.96 -13.53
N VAL A 102 9.78 4.03 -14.32
CA VAL A 102 9.34 5.38 -13.91
C VAL A 102 7.82 5.43 -13.73
N VAL A 103 7.06 4.87 -14.67
CA VAL A 103 5.58 4.79 -14.56
C VAL A 103 5.17 4.01 -13.31
N PHE A 104 5.83 2.88 -13.04
CA PHE A 104 5.62 2.09 -11.83
C PHE A 104 5.82 2.90 -10.55
N LEU A 105 6.92 3.66 -10.45
CA LEU A 105 7.20 4.51 -9.29
C LEU A 105 6.15 5.60 -9.09
N VAL A 106 5.71 6.26 -10.18
CA VAL A 106 4.68 7.31 -10.11
C VAL A 106 3.36 6.74 -9.59
N ILE A 107 2.92 5.61 -10.14
CA ILE A 107 1.67 4.95 -9.70
C ILE A 107 1.79 4.53 -8.24
N LEU A 108 2.94 3.98 -7.83
CA LEU A 108 3.20 3.58 -6.44
C LEU A 108 3.07 4.77 -5.48
N ILE A 109 3.68 5.92 -5.80
CA ILE A 109 3.60 7.12 -4.97
C ILE A 109 2.15 7.62 -4.85
N ILE A 110 1.41 7.66 -5.96
CA ILE A 110 0.00 8.07 -5.96
C ILE A 110 -0.82 7.12 -5.08
N GLY A 111 -0.66 5.81 -5.26
CA GLY A 111 -1.35 4.81 -4.45
C GLY A 111 -1.05 4.93 -2.97
N PHE A 112 0.22 5.16 -2.62
CA PHE A 112 0.67 5.38 -1.25
C PHE A 112 -0.01 6.59 -0.60
N ILE A 113 -0.10 7.72 -1.32
CA ILE A 113 -0.75 8.94 -0.83
C ILE A 113 -2.25 8.69 -0.61
N VAL A 114 -2.94 8.13 -1.60
CA VAL A 114 -4.39 7.84 -1.51
C VAL A 114 -4.68 6.90 -0.35
N ASP A 115 -3.87 5.84 -0.17
CA ASP A 115 -4.01 4.89 0.92
C ASP A 115 -3.87 5.59 2.29
N HIS A 116 -2.91 6.51 2.45
CA HIS A 116 -2.74 7.26 3.69
C HIS A 116 -3.87 8.27 3.96
N ILE A 117 -4.45 8.88 2.92
CA ILE A 117 -5.62 9.75 3.05
C ILE A 117 -6.82 8.95 3.59
N ILE A 118 -7.11 7.77 3.01
CA ILE A 118 -8.19 6.89 3.48
C ILE A 118 -7.97 6.49 4.95
N ALA A 119 -6.73 6.13 5.30
CA ALA A 119 -6.40 5.76 6.67
C ALA A 119 -6.56 6.94 7.64
N TYR A 120 -6.16 8.15 7.25
CA TYR A 120 -6.34 9.34 8.07
C TYR A 120 -7.81 9.62 8.32
N HIS A 121 -8.66 9.56 7.30
CA HIS A 121 -10.10 9.81 7.45
C HIS A 121 -10.78 8.77 8.35
N PHE A 122 -10.34 7.51 8.27
CA PHE A 122 -10.79 6.45 9.19
C PHE A 122 -10.38 6.75 10.64
N LEU A 123 -9.10 7.07 10.87
CA LEU A 123 -8.55 7.29 12.20
C LEU A 123 -9.07 8.58 12.84
N TYR A 124 -9.23 9.66 12.08
CA TYR A 124 -9.70 10.94 12.58
C TYR A 124 -11.10 10.85 13.22
N LYS A 125 -11.96 9.98 12.68
CA LYS A 125 -13.31 9.73 13.23
C LYS A 125 -13.30 8.91 14.53
N ARG A 126 -12.21 8.20 14.83
CA ARG A 126 -12.14 7.18 15.91
C ARG A 126 -11.19 7.56 17.04
N CYS A 127 -10.08 8.23 16.73
CA CYS A 127 -8.94 8.41 17.64
C CYS A 127 -8.43 9.85 17.67
N LYS A 128 -8.18 10.40 18.88
CA LYS A 128 -7.56 11.72 19.09
C LYS A 128 -6.09 11.79 18.60
N TYR A 129 -5.40 10.65 18.54
CA TYR A 129 -3.99 10.54 18.12
C TYR A 129 -3.82 10.17 16.64
N ALA A 130 -4.85 10.33 15.81
CA ALA A 130 -4.84 9.94 14.39
C ALA A 130 -3.61 10.47 13.62
N SER A 131 -3.23 11.73 13.81
CA SER A 131 -2.09 12.34 13.11
C SER A 131 -0.76 11.67 13.46
N TRP A 132 -0.52 11.34 14.74
CA TRP A 132 0.69 10.65 15.18
C TRP A 132 0.77 9.23 14.63
N LEU A 133 -0.36 8.51 14.59
CA LEU A 133 -0.43 7.17 14.03
C LEU A 133 -0.15 7.14 12.52
N ILE A 134 -0.61 8.14 11.77
CA ILE A 134 -0.31 8.27 10.34
C ILE A 134 1.16 8.61 10.10
N VAL A 135 1.76 9.50 10.89
CA VAL A 135 3.21 9.78 10.78
C VAL A 135 4.02 8.50 10.98
N LEU A 136 3.63 7.69 11.97
CA LEU A 136 4.27 6.40 12.24
C LEU A 136 4.07 5.39 11.09
N SER A 137 2.90 5.38 10.43
CA SER A 137 2.68 4.53 9.26
C SER A 137 3.49 4.98 8.04
N VAL A 138 3.67 6.29 7.84
CA VAL A 138 4.49 6.84 6.75
C VAL A 138 5.96 6.48 6.94
N ILE A 139 6.50 6.61 8.17
CA ILE A 139 7.89 6.24 8.49
C ILE A 139 8.14 4.75 8.23
N THR A 140 7.14 3.89 8.45
CA THR A 140 7.24 2.45 8.18
C THR A 140 6.87 2.06 6.75
N CYS A 141 6.89 3.02 5.82
CA CYS A 141 6.58 2.81 4.40
C CYS A 141 5.21 2.15 4.18
N GLY A 142 4.23 2.45 5.04
CA GLY A 142 2.87 1.92 4.95
C GLY A 142 2.68 0.51 5.51
N PHE A 143 3.73 -0.16 5.99
CA PHE A 143 3.63 -1.52 6.55
C PHE A 143 2.70 -1.58 7.78
N LEU A 144 2.77 -0.59 8.67
CA LEU A 144 1.98 -0.58 9.90
C LEU A 144 0.54 -0.09 9.70
N ARG A 145 0.21 0.53 8.56
CA ARG A 145 -1.11 1.11 8.30
C ARG A 145 -2.25 0.10 8.51
N PRO A 146 -2.22 -1.12 7.92
CA PRO A 146 -3.29 -2.11 8.11
C PRO A 146 -3.47 -2.54 9.56
N ILE A 147 -2.36 -2.70 10.29
CA ILE A 147 -2.36 -3.13 11.69
C ILE A 147 -2.96 -2.03 12.58
N ILE A 148 -2.55 -0.78 12.36
CA ILE A 148 -3.08 0.38 13.11
C ILE A 148 -4.59 0.50 12.90
N LEU A 149 -5.06 0.40 11.64
CA LEU A 149 -6.49 0.45 11.35
C LEU A 149 -7.25 -0.68 12.06
N PHE A 150 -6.70 -1.90 12.07
CA PHE A 150 -7.31 -3.04 12.74
C PHE A 150 -7.40 -2.85 14.26
N VAL A 151 -6.32 -2.41 14.91
CA VAL A 151 -6.29 -2.20 16.37
C VAL A 151 -7.21 -1.05 16.80
N THR A 152 -7.29 0.00 15.98
CA THR A 152 -8.10 1.19 16.29
C THR A 152 -9.58 1.03 15.97
N LYS A 153 -10.01 -0.11 15.40
CA LYS A 153 -11.41 -0.34 15.01
C LYS A 153 -12.40 -0.23 16.18
N ASP A 154 -11.98 -0.66 17.37
CA ASP A 154 -12.81 -0.71 18.59
C ASP A 154 -12.67 0.56 19.45
N TYR A 155 -11.71 1.42 19.12
CA TYR A 155 -11.57 2.73 19.75
C TYR A 155 -12.64 3.66 19.17
N ASN A 156 -13.83 3.61 19.77
CA ASN A 156 -14.77 4.71 19.65
C ASN A 156 -14.42 5.80 20.65
N HIS A 157 -14.67 7.05 20.28
CA HIS A 157 -14.73 8.16 21.22
C HIS A 157 -15.72 7.80 22.36
N VAL A 158 -15.21 7.21 23.44
CA VAL A 158 -15.82 7.30 24.76
C VAL A 158 -15.54 8.73 25.23
N SER A 159 -16.24 9.69 24.63
CA SER A 159 -16.39 11.04 25.17
C SER A 159 -17.83 11.50 24.95
N LYS A 160 -18.76 10.74 25.49
CA LYS A 160 -19.89 11.35 26.19
C LYS A 160 -19.54 11.32 27.67
N SER A 161 -18.92 12.39 28.15
CA SER A 161 -18.90 12.80 29.55
C SER A 161 -18.63 14.29 29.57
#